data_AF-A0A223EAY5-F1
#
_entry.id   AF-A0A223EAY5-F1
#
_cell.length_a   1.000
_cell.length_b   1.000
_cell.length_c   1.000
_cell.angle_alpha   90.00
_cell.angle_beta   90.00
_cell.angle_gamma   90.00
#
_symmetry.space_group_name_H-M   'P 1'
#
loop_
_entity.id
_entity.type
_entity.pdbx_description
1 polymer ?
#
loop_
_entity_poly.entity_id
_entity_poly.type
_entity_poly.pdbx_seq_one_letter_code
_entity_poly.pdbx_strand_id
1 'polypeptide(L)' 'MKKIYLIASIVMFLLAVYFGGMAYKQYLAGNLDYNLDKVYINVGYCALFLSIAVYVLHLREHKS' A
#
# COMPACT_ATOMS: atom_id res chain seq x y z
N MET A 1 -15.48 -8.26 -15.78
CA MET A 1 -15.15 -7.04 -15.00
C MET A 1 -14.92 -7.32 -13.50
N LYS A 2 -15.87 -7.90 -12.73
CA LYS A 2 -15.70 -8.14 -11.27
C LYS A 2 -14.39 -8.83 -10.86
N LYS A 3 -13.99 -9.90 -11.57
CA LYS A 3 -12.77 -10.66 -11.27
C LYS A 3 -11.49 -9.84 -11.48
N ILE A 4 -11.46 -8.98 -12.50
CA ILE A 4 -10.31 -8.12 -12.82
C ILE A 4 -10.12 -7.07 -11.72
N TYR A 5 -11.19 -6.42 -11.27
CA TYR A 5 -11.11 -5.47 -10.16
C TYR A 5 -10.69 -6.13 -8.84
N LEU A 6 -11.15 -7.35 -8.56
CA LEU A 6 -10.69 -8.12 -7.40
C LEU A 6 -9.18 -8.40 -7.49
N ILE A 7 -8.69 -8.90 -8.64
CA ILE A 7 -7.25 -9.16 -8.84
C ILE A 7 -6.44 -7.87 -8.70
N ALA A 8 -6.86 -6.78 -9.34
CA ALA A 8 -6.19 -5.49 -9.26
C ALA A 8 -6.13 -4.95 -7.81
N SER A 9 -7.21 -5.09 -7.05
CA SER A 9 -7.22 -4.70 -5.64
C SER A 9 -6.27 -5.55 -4.80
N ILE A 10 -6.24 -6.87 -5.01
CA ILE A 10 -5.29 -7.78 -4.33
C ILE A 10 -3.84 -7.38 -4.63
N VAL A 11 -3.52 -7.07 -5.90
CA VAL A 11 -2.17 -6.63 -6.30
C VAL A 11 -1.80 -5.32 -5.59
N MET A 12 -2.70 -4.34 -5.59
CA MET A 12 -2.46 -3.05 -4.91
C MET A 12 -2.33 -3.22 -3.40
N PHE A 13 -3.10 -4.12 -2.80
CA PHE A 13 -2.99 -4.45 -1.38
C PHE A 13 -1.63 -5.09 -1.06
N LEU A 14 -1.13 -6.01 -1.88
CA LEU A 14 0.20 -6.60 -1.71
C LEU A 14 1.32 -5.55 -1.81
N LEU A 15 1.19 -4.59 -2.73
CA LEU A 15 2.12 -3.44 -2.82
C LEU A 15 2.06 -2.58 -1.55
N ALA A 16 0.87 -2.28 -1.03
CA ALA A 16 0.71 -1.54 0.21
C ALA A 16 1.43 -2.23 1.38
N VAL A 17 1.22 -3.54 1.53
CA VAL A 17 1.88 -4.35 2.56
C VAL A 17 3.39 -4.37 2.38
N TYR A 18 3.89 -4.47 1.14
CA TYR A 18 5.32 -4.43 0.85
C TYR A 18 5.96 -3.13 1.33
N PHE A 19 5.39 -1.98 0.97
CA PHE A 19 5.90 -0.67 1.40
C PHE A 19 5.75 -0.44 2.91
N GLY A 20 4.63 -0.88 3.51
CA GLY A 20 4.45 -0.84 4.96
C GLY A 20 5.49 -1.70 5.71
N GLY A 21 5.80 -2.88 5.20
CA GLY A 21 6.86 -3.74 5.73
C GLY A 21 8.25 -3.12 5.59
N MET A 22 8.54 -2.46 4.47
CA MET A 22 9.79 -1.72 4.27
C MET A 22 9.93 -0.55 5.25
N ALA A 23 8.85 0.22 5.46
CA ALA A 23 8.81 1.28 6.47
C ALA A 23 9.09 0.73 7.88
N TYR A 24 8.47 -0.40 8.25
CA TYR A 24 8.67 -1.04 9.54
C TYR A 24 10.11 -1.53 9.73
N LYS A 25 10.71 -2.15 8.71
CA LYS A 25 12.13 -2.57 8.76
C LYS A 25 13.08 -1.40 8.92
N GLN A 26 12.81 -0.28 8.23
CA GLN A 26 13.62 0.93 8.34
C GLN A 26 13.46 1.61 9.69
N TYR A 27 12.25 1.57 10.26
CA TYR A 27 11.96 2.05 11.61
C TYR A 27 12.74 1.26 12.68
N LEU A 28 12.78 -0.08 12.55
CA LEU A 28 13.51 -0.97 13.47
C LEU A 28 15.04 -0.95 13.31
N ALA A 29 15.59 -0.38 12.23
CA ALA A 29 17.01 -0.42 11.92
C ALA A 29 17.90 0.48 12.82
N GLY A 30 17.36 1.04 13.91
CA GLY A 30 18.11 1.75 14.96
C GLY A 30 18.61 3.16 14.59
N ASN A 31 18.76 3.48 13.31
CA ASN A 31 19.14 4.80 12.81
C ASN A 31 17.92 5.58 12.33
N LEU A 32 16.97 5.84 13.25
CA LEU A 32 15.67 6.43 12.90
C LEU A 32 15.83 7.84 12.32
N ASP A 33 16.70 8.68 12.89
CA ASP A 33 16.94 10.05 12.42
C ASP A 33 17.43 10.13 10.97
N TYR A 34 18.28 9.18 10.53
CA TYR A 34 18.77 9.13 9.15
C TYR A 34 17.80 8.48 8.16
N ASN A 35 16.81 7.74 8.65
CA ASN A 35 15.89 6.98 7.81
C ASN A 35 14.45 7.48 7.88
N LEU A 36 14.15 8.52 8.67
CA LEU A 36 12.81 9.08 8.82
C LEU A 36 12.20 9.45 7.46
N ASP A 37 12.96 10.10 6.57
CA ASP A 37 12.51 10.43 5.22
C ASP A 37 12.08 9.18 4.42
N LYS A 38 12.86 8.09 4.54
CA LYS A 38 12.59 6.81 3.88
C LYS A 38 11.41 6.08 4.51
N VAL A 39 11.23 6.19 5.82
CA VAL A 39 10.08 5.64 6.52
C VAL A 39 8.82 6.36 6.04
N TYR A 40 8.81 7.69 6.05
CA TYR A 40 7.65 8.49 5.62
C TYR A 40 7.29 8.28 4.16
N ILE A 41 8.27 8.20 3.25
CA ILE A 41 7.98 7.94 1.84
C ILE A 41 7.35 6.56 1.64
N ASN A 42 7.84 5.53 2.36
CA ASN A 42 7.29 4.18 2.31
C ASN A 42 5.89 4.11 2.94
N VAL A 43 5.65 4.84 4.04
CA VAL A 43 4.30 4.99 4.61
C VAL A 43 3.37 5.68 3.63
N GLY A 44 3.84 6.72 2.92
CA GLY A 44 3.09 7.40 1.87
C GLY A 44 2.70 6.47 0.73
N TYR A 45 3.66 5.68 0.21
CA TYR A 45 3.38 4.67 -0.81
C TYR A 45 2.42 3.59 -0.30
N CYS A 46 2.59 3.12 0.94
CA CYS A 46 1.66 2.19 1.56
C CYS A 46 0.22 2.73 1.55
N ALA A 47 0.01 3.95 2.06
CA ALA A 47 -1.30 4.59 2.11
C ALA A 47 -1.89 4.80 0.70
N LEU A 48 -1.06 5.19 -0.27
CA LEU A 48 -1.48 5.38 -1.66
C LEU A 48 -1.98 4.08 -2.29
N PHE A 49 -1.20 3.00 -2.21
CA PHE A 49 -1.59 1.71 -2.79
C PHE A 49 -2.80 1.10 -2.07
N LEU A 50 -2.91 1.28 -0.75
CA LEU A 50 -4.09 0.87 0.00
C LEU A 50 -5.34 1.63 -0.45
N SER A 51 -5.22 2.94 -0.63
CA SER A 51 -6.32 3.79 -1.11
C SER A 51 -6.80 3.36 -2.50
N ILE A 52 -5.86 3.04 -3.41
CA ILE A 52 -6.19 2.50 -4.73
C ILE A 52 -6.87 1.13 -4.60
N ALA A 53 -6.37 0.23 -3.73
CA ALA A 53 -6.96 -1.09 -3.53
C ALA A 53 -8.43 -0.99 -3.07
N VAL A 54 -8.72 -0.10 -2.12
CA VAL A 54 -10.07 0.16 -1.60
C VAL A 54 -10.95 0.80 -2.68
N TYR A 55 -10.44 1.79 -3.41
CA TYR A 55 -11.18 2.44 -4.49
C TYR A 55 -11.55 1.46 -5.62
N VAL A 56 -10.62 0.57 -6.00
CA VAL A 56 -10.87 -0.46 -7.00
C VAL A 56 -11.91 -1.48 -6.52
N LEU A 57 -11.93 -1.83 -5.23
CA LEU A 57 -12.99 -2.65 -4.63
C LEU A 57 -14.35 -1.96 -4.66
N HIS A 58 -14.38 -0.67 -4.33
CA HIS A 58 -15.60 0.13 -4.39
C HIS A 58 -16.17 0.17 -5.83
N LEU A 59 -15.30 0.39 -6.83
CA LEU A 59 -15.71 0.33 -8.24
C LEU A 59 -16.26 -1.04 -8.64
N ARG A 60 -15.71 -2.13 -8.11
CA ARG A 60 -16.21 -3.50 -8.37
C ARG A 60 -17.67 -3.66 -7.93
N GLU A 61 -18.05 -3.03 -6.82
CA GLU A 61 -19.39 -3.12 -6.23
C GLU A 61 -20.40 -2.21 -6.92
N HIS A 62 -19.97 -1.03 -7.36
CA HIS A 62 -20.87 -0.04 -7.97
C HIS A 62 -20.96 -0.10 -9.50
N LYS A 63 -19.97 -0.65 -10.21
CA LYS A 63 -19.94 -0.68 -11.70
C LYS A 63 -20.13 -2.08 -12.31
N SER A 64 -20.68 -3.06 -11.58
CA SER A 64 -20.76 -4.42 -12.14
C SER A 64 -21.94 -5.29 -11.75
#